data_AF-A0A1M6I8B3-F1
#
_entry.id   AF-A0A1M6I8B3-F1
#
_cell.length_a   1.000
_cell.length_b   1.000
_cell.length_c   1.000
_cell.angle_alpha   90.00
_cell.angle_beta   90.00
_cell.angle_gamma   90.00
#
_symmetry.space_group_name_H-M   'P 1'
#
loop_
_entity.id
_entity.type
_entity.pdbx_description
1 polymer ?
#
loop_
_entity_poly.entity_id
_entity_poly.type
_entity_poly.pdbx_seq_one_letter_code
_entity_poly.pdbx_strand_id
1 'polypeptide(L)'
;MKTYKFHFRIEKEAGMKNSEGIPSSEPAYVEICFEAKKKMNNKEINEAILRFRKDLAEQLKVKVWHIASISEKEYMKHLKEE
;
A
#
# COMPACT_ATOMS: atom_id res chain seq x y z
N MET A 1 14.97 -12.44 13.01
CA MET A 1 13.79 -11.59 12.71
C MET A 1 13.28 -11.95 11.33
N LYS A 2 11.99 -11.77 11.04
CA LYS A 2 11.40 -12.05 9.73
C LYS A 2 10.82 -10.76 9.17
N THR A 3 11.21 -10.42 7.95
CA THR A 3 10.72 -9.24 7.23
C THR A 3 9.59 -9.65 6.30
N TYR A 4 8.47 -8.94 6.42
CA TYR A 4 7.29 -9.10 5.58
C TYR A 4 7.18 -7.88 4.69
N LYS A 5 6.93 -8.11 3.40
CA LYS A 5 6.69 -7.05 2.43
C LYS A 5 5.22 -7.04 2.07
N PHE A 6 4.61 -5.86 2.15
CA PHE A 6 3.23 -5.62 1.79
C PHE A 6 3.19 -4.61 0.66
N HIS A 7 2.54 -4.99 -0.44
CA HIS A 7 2.39 -4.12 -1.61
C HIS A 7 0.98 -3.57 -1.66
N PHE A 8 0.88 -2.27 -1.89
CA PHE A 8 -0.38 -1.55 -1.98
C PHE A 8 -0.46 -0.75 -3.27
N ARG A 9 -1.66 -0.74 -3.86
CA ARG A 9 -2.03 0.14 -4.96
C ARG A 9 -3.02 1.18 -4.42
N ILE A 10 -2.77 2.44 -4.71
CA ILE A 10 -3.59 3.56 -4.28
C ILE A 10 -4.29 4.10 -5.52
N GLU A 11 -5.60 3.87 -5.59
CA GLU A 11 -6.48 4.38 -6.65
C GLU A 11 -6.70 5.89 -6.46
N LYS A 12 -6.79 6.61 -7.57
CA LYS A 12 -7.18 8.03 -7.58
C LYS A 12 -8.64 8.19 -7.16
N GLU A 13 -8.93 9.09 -6.23
CA GLU A 13 -10.28 9.63 -5.99
C GLU A 13 -10.37 11.01 -6.68
N ALA A 14 -11.49 11.30 -7.35
CA ALA A 14 -11.78 12.63 -7.87
C ALA A 14 -11.89 13.61 -6.68
N GLY A 15 -10.84 14.39 -6.40
CA GLY A 15 -10.80 15.31 -5.26
C GLY A 15 -9.49 15.34 -4.47
N MET A 16 -8.49 14.51 -4.81
CA MET A 16 -7.12 14.69 -4.30
C MET A 16 -6.63 16.09 -4.69
N LYS A 17 -6.46 16.97 -3.70
CA LYS A 17 -5.73 18.22 -3.92
C LYS A 17 -4.29 17.87 -4.27
N ASN A 18 -3.76 18.52 -5.30
CA ASN A 18 -2.35 18.47 -5.71
C ASN A 18 -1.47 18.97 -4.55
N SER A 19 -1.28 18.16 -3.53
CA SER A 19 -0.26 18.35 -2.51
C SER A 19 0.99 17.66 -3.04
N GLU A 20 2.01 18.49 -3.27
CA GLU A 20 3.33 18.21 -3.84
C GLU A 20 3.80 16.75 -3.70
N GLY A 21 3.95 16.05 -4.84
CA GLY A 21 4.71 14.79 -4.91
C GLY A 21 4.02 13.56 -5.52
N ILE A 22 2.71 13.61 -5.81
CA ILE A 22 2.01 12.47 -6.45
C ILE A 22 1.80 12.78 -7.95
N PRO A 23 2.37 12.00 -8.89
CA PRO A 23 2.18 12.23 -10.33
C PRO A 23 0.69 12.10 -10.70
N SER A 24 0.17 13.10 -11.41
CA SER A 24 -1.26 13.38 -11.61
C SER A 24 -2.08 12.36 -12.42
N SER A 25 -1.45 11.33 -12.97
CA SER A 25 -2.06 10.50 -14.03
C SER A 25 -2.11 9.00 -13.74
N GLU A 26 -1.33 8.48 -12.79
CA GLU A 26 -1.18 7.04 -12.61
C GLU A 26 -1.49 6.60 -11.16
N PRO A 27 -2.00 5.37 -10.96
CA PRO A 27 -2.15 4.81 -9.62
C PRO A 27 -0.79 4.78 -8.93
N ALA A 28 -0.74 5.17 -7.66
CA ALA A 28 0.49 5.12 -6.88
C ALA A 28 0.67 3.74 -6.26
N TYR A 29 1.91 3.26 -6.22
CA TYR A 29 2.26 1.96 -5.65
C TYR A 29 3.20 2.15 -4.48
N VAL A 30 2.96 1.42 -3.38
CA VAL A 30 3.75 1.53 -2.15
C VAL A 30 4.14 0.14 -1.65
N GLU A 31 5.40 -0.03 -1.30
CA GLU A 31 5.91 -1.18 -0.54
C GLU A 31 6.10 -0.79 0.92
N ILE A 32 5.53 -1.57 1.83
CA ILE A 32 5.77 -1.46 3.28
C ILE A 32 6.53 -2.70 3.75
N CYS A 33 7.72 -2.46 4.29
CA CYS A 33 8.52 -3.48 4.97
C CYS A 33 8.19 -3.51 6.47
N PHE A 34 7.81 -4.67 6.99
CA PHE A 34 7.47 -4.86 8.40
C PHE A 34 8.29 -6.01 9.00
N GLU A 35 9.04 -5.71 10.06
CA GLU A 35 9.84 -6.69 10.77
C GLU A 35 9.09 -7.28 11.97
N ALA A 36 8.95 -8.61 11.98
CA ALA A 36 8.37 -9.34 13.09
C ALA A 36 9.40 -10.26 13.76
N LYS A 37 9.31 -10.36 15.09
CA LYS A 37 10.18 -11.27 15.88
C LYS A 37 9.89 -12.75 15.61
N LYS A 38 8.64 -13.09 15.27
CA LYS A 38 8.14 -14.45 15.02
C LYS A 38 7.42 -14.53 13.67
N LYS A 39 7.17 -15.75 13.18
CA LYS A 39 6.35 -15.96 11.97
C LYS A 39 4.91 -15.51 12.26
N MET A 40 4.40 -14.56 11.49
CA MET A 40 3.01 -14.13 11.55
C MET A 40 2.09 -15.22 10.99
N ASN A 41 0.96 -15.44 11.65
CA ASN A 41 -0.13 -16.25 11.12
C ASN A 41 -1.03 -15.44 10.16
N ASN A 42 -1.95 -16.10 9.45
CA ASN A 42 -2.83 -15.42 8.49
C ASN A 42 -3.69 -14.32 9.13
N LYS A 43 -4.08 -14.46 10.39
CA LYS A 43 -4.84 -13.45 11.12
C LYS A 43 -3.98 -12.21 11.37
N GLU A 44 -2.78 -12.38 11.92
CA GLU A 44 -1.80 -11.31 12.15
C GLU A 44 -1.45 -10.58 10.85
N ILE A 45 -1.31 -11.32 9.74
CA ILE A 45 -1.05 -10.76 8.40
C ILE A 45 -2.23 -9.89 7.95
N ASN A 46 -3.47 -10.38 8.06
CA ASN A 46 -4.66 -9.62 7.69
C ASN A 46 -4.85 -8.37 8.56
N GLU A 47 -4.58 -8.47 9.87
CA GLU A 47 -4.62 -7.32 10.78
C GLU A 47 -3.57 -6.26 10.41
N ALA A 48 -2.36 -6.69 10.05
CA ALA A 48 -1.32 -5.79 9.57
C ALA A 48 -1.71 -5.09 8.26
N ILE A 49 -2.26 -5.83 7.28
CA ILE A 49 -2.78 -5.27 6.03
C ILE A 49 -3.84 -4.21 6.31
N LEU A 50 -4.82 -4.50 7.17
CA LEU A 50 -5.88 -3.55 7.52
C LEU A 50 -5.33 -2.30 8.20
N ARG A 51 -4.36 -2.46 9.10
CA ARG A 51 -3.69 -1.35 9.77
C ARG A 51 -2.96 -0.47 8.77
N PHE A 52 -2.11 -1.05 7.92
CA PHE A 52 -1.35 -0.30 6.91
C PHE A 52 -2.26 0.44 5.93
N ARG A 53 -3.39 -0.17 5.52
CA ARG A 53 -4.37 0.52 4.68
C ARG A 53 -5.00 1.73 5.39
N LYS A 54 -5.25 1.66 6.71
CA LYS A 54 -5.76 2.80 7.49
C LYS A 54 -4.70 3.89 7.65
N ASP A 55 -3.48 3.51 8.00
CA ASP A 55 -2.37 4.44 8.19
C ASP A 55 -2.06 5.19 6.87
N LEU A 56 -1.97 4.47 5.75
CA LEU A 56 -1.77 5.09 4.42
C LEU A 56 -2.95 5.98 4.04
N ALA A 57 -4.18 5.58 4.35
CA ALA A 57 -5.36 6.38 4.05
C ALA A 57 -5.36 7.71 4.82
N GLU A 58 -5.00 7.68 6.10
CA GLU A 58 -4.86 8.86 6.93
C GLU A 58 -3.74 9.79 6.44
N GLN A 59 -2.54 9.22 6.18
CA GLN A 59 -1.38 9.98 5.69
C GLN A 59 -1.67 10.67 4.35
N LEU A 60 -2.30 9.97 3.43
CA LEU A 60 -2.61 10.48 2.09
C LEU A 60 -3.93 11.25 2.04
N LYS A 61 -4.67 11.33 3.15
CA LYS A 61 -6.00 11.95 3.25
C LYS A 61 -6.99 11.39 2.22
N VAL A 62 -6.95 10.08 2.03
CA VAL A 62 -7.87 9.31 1.17
C VAL A 62 -8.71 8.39 2.02
N LYS A 63 -9.74 7.81 1.42
CA LYS A 63 -10.51 6.76 2.10
C LYS A 63 -9.85 5.39 1.90
N VAL A 64 -9.93 4.53 2.91
CA VAL A 64 -9.30 3.19 2.96
C VAL A 64 -9.62 2.27 1.78
N TRP A 65 -10.84 2.37 1.23
CA TRP A 65 -11.27 1.61 0.04
C TRP A 65 -10.52 1.97 -1.25
N HIS A 66 -9.87 3.14 -1.33
CA HIS A 66 -8.96 3.49 -2.43
C HIS A 66 -7.60 2.80 -2.34
N ILE A 67 -7.28 2.18 -1.21
CA ILE A 67 -6.01 1.49 -1.01
C ILE A 67 -6.28 -0.01 -1.11
N ALA A 68 -5.81 -0.63 -2.18
CA ALA A 68 -5.90 -2.06 -2.40
C ALA A 68 -4.58 -2.74 -2.00
N SER A 69 -4.65 -3.86 -1.28
CA SER A 69 -3.47 -4.74 -1.16
C SER A 69 -3.36 -5.55 -2.43
N ILE A 70 -2.17 -5.53 -3.04
CA ILE A 70 -1.87 -6.22 -4.28
C ILE A 70 -0.79 -7.26 -4.04
N SER A 71 -0.66 -8.19 -4.99
CA SER A 71 0.43 -9.18 -4.96
C SER A 71 1.76 -8.55 -5.42
N GLU A 72 2.87 -9.13 -4.99
CA GLU A 72 4.20 -8.76 -5.48
C GLU A 72 4.28 -8.83 -7.01
N LYS A 73 3.63 -9.82 -7.64
CA LYS A 73 3.59 -9.95 -9.10
C LYS A 73 2.95 -8.75 -9.77
N GLU A 74 1.85 -8.23 -9.21
CA GLU A 74 1.18 -7.03 -9.72
C GLU A 74 2.05 -5.80 -9.52
N TYR A 75 2.68 -5.67 -8.35
CA TYR A 75 3.60 -4.58 -8.03
C TYR A 75 4.82 -4.56 -8.97
N MET A 76 5.43 -5.71 -9.25
CA MET A 76 6.59 -5.84 -10.13
C MET A 76 6.27 -5.61 -11.61
N LYS A 77 5.01 -5.81 -12.05
CA LYS A 77 4.60 -5.43 -13.41
C LYS A 77 4.71 -3.91 -13.59
N HIS A 78 4.19 -3.15 -12.62
CA HIS A 78 4.27 -1.69 -12.64
C HIS A 78 5.73 -1.21 -12.69
N LEU A 79 6.63 -1.80 -11.90
CA LEU A 79 8.05 -1.44 -11.91
C LEU A 79 8.81 -1.78 -13.20
N LYS A 80 8.28 -2.64 -14.07
CA LYS A 80 8.92 -3.04 -15.34
C LYS A 80 8.42 -2.23 -16.54
N GLU A 81 7.34 -1.47 -16.36
CA GLU A 81 6.78 -0.60 -17.39
C GLU A 81 7.38 0.82 -17.36
N GLU A 82 8.30 1.11 -16.44
CA GLU A 82 9.21 2.28 -16.41
C GLU A 82 10.62 1.92 -16.89
#